data_AF-A0AAD8Z575-F1
#
_entry.id   AF-A0AAD8Z575-F1
#
_cell.length_a   1.000
_cell.length_b   1.000
_cell.length_c   1.000
_cell.angle_alpha   90.00
_cell.angle_beta   90.00
_cell.angle_gamma   90.00
#
_symmetry.space_group_name_H-M   'P 1'
#
loop_
_entity.id
_entity.type
_entity.pdbx_description
1 polymer ?
#
loop_
_entity_poly.entity_id
_entity_poly.type
_entity_poly.pdbx_seq_one_letter_code
_entity_poly.pdbx_strand_id
1 'polypeptide(L)'
;MAGVSTNGRQRSGRQSERAAALAGLLQQECARLLELYAERESFPSDPESRAQLVVIPPLTAQLSTAEKIGFLHAALGECLRLLEEVIRREDAEFSDVEEDEYKTQRRTVKGRLGHLLISTERLLVDGKTCAANVAAVPDSMDNGSFALKKWILQVLQDLEYWSSQAAVTLRSLPERAKAARRTGRGARRLRGRLRR
;
A
#
# COMPACT_ATOMS: atom_id res chain seq x y z
N MET A 1 42.03 3.71 -12.85
CA MET A 1 40.90 2.83 -13.23
C MET A 1 39.93 2.78 -12.06
N ALA A 2 38.88 3.61 -12.06
CA ALA A 2 37.89 3.62 -10.98
C ALA A 2 36.68 2.77 -11.39
N GLY A 3 36.44 1.67 -10.68
CA GLY A 3 35.30 0.79 -10.87
C GLY A 3 33.99 1.52 -10.51
N VAL A 4 33.19 1.85 -11.52
CA VAL A 4 31.89 2.49 -11.34
C VAL A 4 30.90 1.45 -10.82
N SER A 5 30.37 1.73 -9.62
CA SER A 5 29.40 0.94 -8.87
C SER A 5 28.13 0.63 -9.70
N THR A 6 28.00 -0.60 -10.17
CA THR A 6 26.80 -1.16 -10.81
C THR A 6 25.82 -1.77 -9.78
N ASN A 7 26.24 -1.96 -8.53
CA ASN A 7 25.47 -2.68 -7.50
C ASN A 7 24.25 -1.93 -6.95
N GLY A 8 24.23 -0.59 -6.99
CA GLY A 8 23.11 0.18 -6.46
C GLY A 8 21.81 0.04 -7.27
N ARG A 9 21.90 -0.22 -8.58
CA ARG A 9 20.73 -0.31 -9.48
C ARG A 9 20.00 -1.65 -9.37
N GLN A 10 20.74 -2.76 -9.36
CA GLN A 10 20.15 -4.10 -9.19
C GLN A 10 19.47 -4.27 -7.81
N ARG A 11 19.99 -3.61 -6.77
CA ARG A 11 19.43 -3.69 -5.42
C ARG A 11 18.07 -3.01 -5.31
N SER A 12 17.88 -1.88 -6.01
CA SER A 12 16.62 -1.11 -6.01
C SER A 12 15.52 -1.77 -6.85
N GLY A 13 15.82 -2.32 -8.04
CA GLY A 13 14.84 -3.06 -8.86
C GLY A 13 14.32 -4.32 -8.17
N ARG A 14 15.22 -5.10 -7.55
CA ARG A 14 14.85 -6.26 -6.74
C ARG A 14 14.03 -5.90 -5.50
N GLN A 15 14.19 -4.69 -4.94
CA GLN A 15 13.40 -4.23 -3.80
C GLN A 15 11.97 -3.86 -4.21
N SER A 16 11.78 -3.19 -5.34
CA SER A 16 10.44 -2.88 -5.86
C SER A 16 9.67 -4.13 -6.27
N GLU A 17 10.32 -5.11 -6.91
CA GLU A 17 9.70 -6.39 -7.28
C GLU A 17 9.24 -7.17 -6.04
N ARG A 18 10.08 -7.23 -5.00
CA ARG A 18 9.73 -7.88 -3.74
C ARG A 18 8.58 -7.19 -3.04
N ALA A 19 8.57 -5.85 -3.00
CA ALA A 19 7.46 -5.09 -2.43
C ALA A 19 6.16 -5.32 -3.21
N ALA A 20 6.23 -5.38 -4.55
CA ALA A 20 5.09 -5.67 -5.41
C ALA A 20 4.54 -7.09 -5.22
N ALA A 21 5.42 -8.09 -5.07
CA ALA A 21 5.02 -9.46 -4.75
C ALA A 21 4.36 -9.55 -3.37
N LEU A 22 4.95 -8.88 -2.37
CA LEU A 22 4.40 -8.81 -1.02
C LEU A 22 3.02 -8.14 -0.99
N ALA A 23 2.83 -7.04 -1.74
CA ALA A 23 1.55 -6.36 -1.84
C ALA A 23 0.48 -7.22 -2.53
N GLY A 24 0.85 -7.96 -3.59
CA GLY A 24 -0.07 -8.88 -4.25
C GLY A 24 -0.51 -10.04 -3.35
N LEU A 25 0.41 -10.52 -2.50
CA LEU A 25 0.10 -11.54 -1.50
C LEU A 25 -0.79 -10.98 -0.37
N LEU A 26 -0.49 -9.77 0.12
CA LEU A 26 -1.33 -9.07 1.10
C LEU A 26 -2.75 -8.86 0.56
N GLN A 27 -2.90 -8.49 -0.72
CA GLN A 27 -4.21 -8.32 -1.34
C GLN A 27 -5.06 -9.59 -1.25
N GLN A 28 -4.49 -10.74 -1.59
CA GLN A 28 -5.20 -12.03 -1.51
C GLN A 28 -5.61 -12.35 -0.08
N GLU A 29 -4.74 -12.05 0.88
CA GLU A 29 -5.03 -12.26 2.30
C GLU A 29 -6.08 -11.31 2.87
N CYS A 30 -6.11 -10.06 2.41
CA CYS A 30 -7.15 -9.09 2.76
C CYS A 30 -8.51 -9.52 2.18
N ALA A 31 -8.54 -9.99 0.93
CA ALA A 31 -9.76 -10.53 0.31
C ALA A 31 -10.30 -11.73 1.10
N ARG A 32 -9.42 -12.69 1.43
CA ARG A 32 -9.78 -13.84 2.29
C ARG A 32 -10.28 -13.42 3.67
N LEU A 33 -9.64 -12.42 4.29
CA LEU A 33 -10.06 -11.90 5.59
C LEU A 33 -11.47 -11.29 5.54
N LEU A 34 -11.76 -10.54 4.47
CA LEU A 34 -13.08 -9.93 4.25
C LEU A 34 -14.16 -11.00 4.01
N GLU A 35 -13.85 -12.03 3.22
CA GLU A 35 -14.74 -13.18 3.00
C GLU A 35 -15.09 -13.89 4.31
N LEU A 36 -14.08 -14.28 5.10
CA LEU A 36 -14.26 -14.94 6.39
C LEU A 36 -15.11 -14.11 7.35
N TYR A 37 -14.93 -12.79 7.34
CA TYR A 37 -15.72 -11.90 8.17
C TYR A 37 -17.18 -11.82 7.74
N ALA A 38 -17.41 -11.68 6.42
CA ALA A 38 -18.76 -11.61 5.86
C ALA A 38 -19.55 -12.90 6.12
N GLU A 39 -18.90 -14.06 5.98
CA GLU A 39 -19.48 -15.38 6.29
C GLU A 39 -19.82 -15.50 7.79
N ARG A 40 -18.88 -15.14 8.66
CA ARG A 40 -19.05 -15.20 10.12
C ARG A 40 -20.22 -14.34 10.62
N GLU A 41 -20.40 -13.17 10.03
CA GLU A 41 -21.42 -12.20 10.46
C GLU A 41 -22.73 -12.27 9.65
N SER A 42 -22.79 -13.12 8.62
CA SER A 42 -23.95 -13.23 7.72
C SER A 42 -24.38 -11.88 7.11
N PHE A 43 -23.41 -11.02 6.79
CA PHE A 43 -23.71 -9.73 6.17
C PHE A 43 -24.27 -9.94 4.75
N PRO A 44 -25.35 -9.23 4.36
CA PRO A 44 -25.78 -9.24 2.97
C PRO A 44 -24.67 -8.64 2.10
N SER A 45 -24.39 -9.28 0.96
CA SER A 45 -23.49 -8.74 -0.05
C SER A 45 -24.08 -7.46 -0.64
N ASP A 46 -23.80 -6.32 0.00
CA ASP A 46 -24.14 -5.00 -0.51
C ASP A 46 -22.90 -4.32 -1.11
N PRO A 47 -22.76 -4.31 -2.44
CA PRO A 47 -21.63 -3.66 -3.10
C PRO A 47 -21.75 -2.13 -3.13
N GLU A 48 -22.90 -1.53 -2.78
CA GLU A 48 -23.16 -0.10 -2.98
C GLU A 48 -22.71 0.79 -1.81
N SER A 49 -22.48 0.24 -0.61
CA SER A 49 -22.10 1.00 0.58
C SER A 49 -20.59 0.95 0.92
N ARG A 50 -19.71 1.08 -0.08
CA ARG A 50 -18.25 1.16 0.16
C ARG A 50 -17.81 2.60 0.43
N ALA A 51 -18.18 3.14 1.59
CA ALA A 51 -17.62 4.41 2.07
C ALA A 51 -16.17 4.19 2.52
N GLN A 52 -15.21 4.86 1.84
CA GLN A 52 -13.79 4.76 2.19
C GLN A 52 -13.51 5.48 3.50
N LEU A 53 -12.88 4.78 4.45
CA LEU A 53 -12.43 5.36 5.72
C LEU A 53 -11.12 6.12 5.54
N VAL A 54 -10.19 5.56 4.77
CA VAL A 54 -8.88 6.12 4.47
C VAL A 54 -8.94 6.78 3.10
N VAL A 55 -8.67 8.08 3.08
CA VAL A 55 -8.73 8.93 1.89
C VAL A 55 -7.39 9.61 1.68
N ILE A 56 -6.83 9.46 0.47
CA ILE A 56 -5.64 10.17 0.00
C ILE A 56 -5.96 10.95 -1.27
N PRO A 57 -5.12 11.93 -1.65
CA PRO A 57 -5.20 12.54 -2.97
C PRO A 57 -5.15 11.48 -4.09
N PRO A 58 -5.93 11.63 -5.18
CA PRO A 58 -5.93 10.68 -6.28
C PRO A 58 -4.53 10.43 -6.85
N LEU A 59 -4.17 9.16 -7.05
CA LEU A 59 -2.85 8.75 -7.58
C LEU A 59 -2.73 8.99 -9.09
N THR A 60 -2.83 10.25 -9.52
CA THR A 60 -2.85 10.62 -10.94
C THR A 60 -1.50 10.39 -11.63
N ALA A 61 -1.49 10.38 -12.96
CA ALA A 61 -0.26 10.29 -13.75
C ALA A 61 0.71 11.47 -13.53
N GLN A 62 0.23 12.59 -12.97
CA GLN A 62 1.03 13.80 -12.73
C GLN A 62 1.92 13.66 -11.49
N LEU A 63 1.55 12.82 -10.53
CA LEU A 63 2.37 12.56 -9.34
C LEU A 63 3.63 11.80 -9.72
N SER A 64 4.76 12.22 -9.15
CA SER A 64 6.00 11.48 -9.25
C SER A 64 5.88 10.10 -8.59
N THR A 65 6.75 9.19 -8.99
CA THR A 65 6.84 7.85 -8.40
C THR A 65 7.00 7.89 -6.88
N ALA A 66 7.81 8.81 -6.36
CA ALA A 66 8.05 8.96 -4.94
C ALA A 66 6.79 9.46 -4.20
N GLU A 67 6.05 10.39 -4.78
CA GLU A 67 4.79 10.89 -4.20
C GLU A 67 3.71 9.80 -4.16
N LYS A 68 3.58 9.01 -5.22
CA LYS A 68 2.64 7.87 -5.24
C LYS A 68 2.95 6.86 -4.14
N ILE A 69 4.23 6.50 -3.98
CA ILE A 69 4.66 5.60 -2.90
C ILE A 69 4.42 6.25 -1.53
N GLY A 70 4.66 7.55 -1.39
CA GLY A 70 4.41 8.29 -0.15
C GLY A 70 2.95 8.26 0.28
N PHE A 71 2.02 8.63 -0.61
CA PHE A 71 0.59 8.58 -0.29
C PHE A 71 0.10 7.16 -0.02
N LEU A 72 0.60 6.19 -0.78
CA LEU A 72 0.28 4.79 -0.55
C LEU A 72 0.80 4.30 0.82
N HIS A 73 2.02 4.67 1.19
CA HIS A 73 2.59 4.34 2.49
C HIS A 73 1.76 4.94 3.63
N ALA A 74 1.33 6.20 3.49
CA ALA A 74 0.45 6.85 4.46
C ALA A 74 -0.91 6.12 4.59
N ALA A 75 -1.55 5.77 3.46
CA ALA A 75 -2.81 5.03 3.47
C ALA A 75 -2.68 3.66 4.14
N LEU A 76 -1.64 2.89 3.79
CA LEU A 76 -1.36 1.59 4.40
C LEU A 76 -1.05 1.70 5.90
N GLY A 77 -0.41 2.80 6.33
CA GLY A 77 -0.15 3.09 7.74
C GLY A 77 -1.44 3.29 8.52
N GLU A 78 -2.37 4.05 7.96
CA GLU A 78 -3.70 4.22 8.56
C GLU A 78 -4.52 2.94 8.55
N CYS A 79 -4.45 2.14 7.49
CA CYS A 79 -5.08 0.81 7.48
C CYS A 79 -4.53 -0.09 8.59
N LEU A 80 -3.22 -0.05 8.87
CA LEU A 80 -2.62 -0.82 9.96
C LEU A 80 -3.16 -0.34 11.31
N ARG A 81 -3.18 0.98 11.54
CA ARG A 81 -3.71 1.57 12.78
C ARG A 81 -5.19 1.19 12.99
N LEU A 82 -6.00 1.24 11.94
CA LEU A 82 -7.41 0.83 11.99
C LEU A 82 -7.56 -0.67 12.28
N LEU A 83 -6.73 -1.53 11.67
CA LEU A 83 -6.75 -2.96 11.93
C LEU A 83 -6.37 -3.30 13.38
N GLU A 84 -5.41 -2.58 13.96
CA GLU A 84 -5.06 -2.73 15.38
C GLU A 84 -6.22 -2.34 16.29
N GLU A 85 -6.95 -1.28 15.93
CA GLU A 85 -8.13 -0.85 16.67
C GLU A 85 -9.30 -1.83 16.52
N VAL A 86 -9.49 -2.42 15.33
CA VAL A 86 -10.41 -3.55 15.12
C VAL A 86 -10.09 -4.70 16.06
N ILE A 87 -8.82 -5.14 16.08
CA ILE A 87 -8.39 -6.23 16.95
C ILE A 87 -8.70 -5.91 18.42
N ARG A 88 -8.33 -4.71 18.87
CA ARG A 88 -8.54 -4.28 20.25
C ARG A 88 -10.02 -4.23 20.65
N ARG A 89 -10.88 -3.66 19.80
CA ARG A 89 -12.32 -3.51 20.11
C ARG A 89 -13.07 -4.82 19.99
N GLU A 90 -12.79 -5.59 18.95
CA GLU A 90 -13.47 -6.86 18.72
C GLU A 90 -13.09 -7.89 19.79
N ASP A 91 -11.82 -7.95 20.21
CA ASP A 91 -11.40 -8.87 21.27
C ASP A 91 -11.95 -8.47 22.65
N ALA A 92 -12.23 -7.18 22.87
CA ALA A 92 -12.88 -6.70 24.10
C ALA A 92 -14.39 -6.99 24.13
N GLU A 93 -15.07 -6.90 22.99
CA GLU A 93 -16.51 -7.13 22.86
C GLU A 93 -16.85 -8.63 22.76
N PHE A 94 -16.00 -9.42 22.10
CA PHE A 94 -16.23 -10.83 21.76
C PHE A 94 -15.11 -11.76 22.28
N SER A 95 -14.67 -11.52 23.52
CA SER A 95 -13.55 -12.23 24.17
C SER A 95 -13.72 -13.74 24.21
N ASP A 96 -14.96 -14.22 24.25
CA ASP A 96 -15.29 -15.63 24.54
C ASP A 96 -15.30 -16.53 23.30
N VAL A 97 -15.03 -15.97 22.12
CA VAL A 97 -14.95 -16.77 20.88
C VAL A 97 -13.57 -17.41 20.79
N GLU A 98 -13.52 -18.74 20.70
CA GLU A 98 -12.28 -19.49 20.48
C GLU A 98 -11.49 -19.00 19.26
N GLU A 99 -10.21 -19.33 19.21
CA GLU A 99 -9.37 -18.99 18.06
C GLU A 99 -9.87 -19.68 16.80
N ASP A 100 -10.28 -18.90 15.80
CA ASP A 100 -10.81 -19.36 14.53
C ASP A 100 -9.92 -18.93 13.34
N GLU A 101 -10.28 -19.40 12.14
CA GLU A 101 -9.58 -19.06 10.91
C GLU A 101 -9.55 -17.54 10.68
N TYR A 102 -10.64 -16.84 11.02
CA TYR A 102 -10.73 -15.38 10.90
C TYR A 102 -9.70 -14.66 11.79
N LYS A 103 -9.65 -14.97 13.09
CA LYS A 103 -8.70 -14.35 14.03
C LYS A 103 -7.25 -14.64 13.62
N THR A 104 -6.97 -15.84 13.14
CA THR A 104 -5.64 -16.22 12.62
C THR A 104 -5.29 -15.42 11.37
N GLN A 105 -6.21 -15.33 10.41
CA GLN A 105 -6.02 -14.57 9.17
C GLN A 105 -5.81 -13.07 9.46
N ARG A 106 -6.56 -12.50 10.42
CA ARG A 106 -6.44 -11.11 10.86
C ARG A 106 -5.03 -10.78 11.38
N ARG A 107 -4.43 -11.66 12.19
CA ARG A 107 -3.04 -11.51 12.67
C ARG A 107 -2.02 -11.62 11.52
N THR A 108 -2.24 -12.54 10.59
CA THR A 108 -1.40 -12.71 9.40
C THR A 108 -1.39 -11.44 8.54
N VAL A 109 -2.57 -10.87 8.26
CA VAL A 109 -2.71 -9.60 7.52
C VAL A 109 -1.99 -8.48 8.25
N LYS A 110 -2.18 -8.35 9.58
CA LYS A 110 -1.47 -7.33 10.39
C LYS A 110 0.05 -7.43 10.22
N GLY A 111 0.61 -8.62 10.41
CA GLY A 111 2.06 -8.83 10.28
C GLY A 111 2.57 -8.52 8.87
N ARG A 112 1.82 -8.95 7.85
CA ARG A 112 2.21 -8.74 6.44
C ARG A 112 2.11 -7.28 6.01
N LEU A 113 1.08 -6.57 6.47
CA LEU A 113 0.93 -5.14 6.26
C LEU A 113 2.10 -4.36 6.89
N GLY A 114 2.51 -4.73 8.10
CA GLY A 114 3.72 -4.17 8.75
C GLY A 114 4.98 -4.40 7.91
N HIS A 115 5.17 -5.60 7.35
CA HIS A 115 6.31 -5.87 6.46
C HIS A 115 6.27 -5.06 5.16
N LEU A 116 5.08 -4.83 4.61
CA LEU A 116 4.91 -4.00 3.41
C LEU A 116 5.23 -2.53 3.71
N LEU A 117 4.84 -2.01 4.87
CA LEU A 117 5.19 -0.65 5.31
C LEU A 117 6.70 -0.45 5.40
N ILE A 118 7.43 -1.37 6.04
CA ILE A 118 8.91 -1.33 6.09
C ILE A 118 9.51 -1.40 4.67
N SER A 119 8.92 -2.20 3.79
CA SER A 119 9.40 -2.36 2.41
C SER A 119 9.18 -1.10 1.57
N THR A 120 8.03 -0.46 1.73
CA THR A 120 7.67 0.79 1.02
C THR A 120 8.42 2.00 1.57
N GLU A 121 8.67 2.07 2.88
CA GLU A 121 9.50 3.10 3.51
C GLU A 121 10.91 3.14 2.90
N ARG A 122 11.51 1.96 2.68
CA ARG A 122 12.83 1.83 2.03
C ARG A 122 12.85 2.30 0.57
N LEU A 123 11.70 2.44 -0.07
CA LEU A 123 11.56 2.95 -1.44
C LEU A 123 11.36 4.47 -1.48
N LEU A 124 11.10 5.13 -0.35
CA LEU A 124 10.98 6.58 -0.26
C LEU A 124 12.37 7.22 -0.37
N VAL A 125 12.56 8.10 -1.35
CA VAL A 125 13.89 8.64 -1.70
C VAL A 125 14.30 9.83 -0.82
N ASP A 126 13.37 10.55 -0.19
CA ASP A 126 13.68 11.82 0.50
C ASP A 126 12.93 12.02 1.82
N GLY A 127 12.35 10.98 2.42
CA GLY A 127 11.63 11.11 3.69
C GLY A 127 10.44 12.09 3.65
N LYS A 128 9.94 12.43 2.44
CA LYS A 128 8.74 13.25 2.27
C LYS A 128 7.56 12.52 2.89
N THR A 129 7.08 13.06 4.00
CA THR A 129 5.88 12.58 4.70
C THR A 129 4.65 13.03 3.93
N CYS A 130 3.97 12.08 3.30
CA CYS A 130 2.61 12.26 2.81
C CYS A 130 1.63 11.98 3.95
N ALA A 131 0.45 12.61 3.90
CA ALA A 131 -0.62 12.37 4.86
C ALA A 131 -1.79 11.65 4.18
N ALA A 132 -2.42 10.76 4.93
CA ALA A 132 -3.73 10.20 4.61
C ALA A 132 -4.75 10.75 5.61
N ASN A 133 -5.93 11.09 5.12
CA ASN A 133 -7.04 11.47 5.98
C ASN A 133 -7.81 10.20 6.35
N VAL A 134 -8.24 10.10 7.61
CA VAL A 134 -9.07 9.00 8.07
C VAL A 134 -10.38 9.56 8.61
N ALA A 135 -11.49 8.98 8.18
CA ALA A 135 -12.79 9.23 8.78
C ALA A 135 -12.69 8.98 10.30
N ALA A 136 -13.32 9.82 11.10
CA ALA A 136 -13.22 9.73 12.55
C ALA A 136 -13.55 8.30 13.03
N VAL A 137 -12.64 7.71 13.81
CA VAL A 137 -12.93 6.46 14.50
C VAL A 137 -14.01 6.78 15.54
N PRO A 138 -15.17 6.12 15.53
CA PRO A 138 -16.23 6.43 16.48
C PRO A 138 -15.73 6.21 17.92
N ASP A 139 -15.78 7.23 18.79
CA ASP A 139 -15.30 7.13 20.18
C ASP A 139 -16.21 6.29 21.08
N SER A 140 -17.53 6.39 20.87
CA SER A 140 -18.52 5.47 21.41
C SER A 140 -19.38 4.95 20.27
N MET A 141 -19.61 3.64 20.24
CA MET A 141 -20.61 3.07 19.35
C MET A 141 -21.92 3.00 20.12
N ASP A 142 -22.64 4.12 20.13
CA ASP A 142 -23.91 4.30 20.86
C ASP A 142 -25.02 3.32 20.42
N ASN A 143 -24.77 2.53 19.37
CA ASN A 143 -25.71 1.60 18.76
C ASN A 143 -25.33 0.10 18.95
N GLY A 144 -24.39 -0.22 19.85
CA GLY A 144 -24.03 -1.59 20.22
C GLY A 144 -23.21 -2.37 19.17
N SER A 145 -23.08 -3.69 19.39
CA SER A 145 -22.22 -4.61 18.62
C SER A 145 -22.44 -4.60 17.11
N PHE A 146 -23.64 -4.26 16.63
CA PHE A 146 -23.94 -4.15 15.19
C PHE A 146 -23.20 -3.00 14.50
N ALA A 147 -23.09 -1.84 15.16
CA ALA A 147 -22.32 -0.72 14.63
C ALA A 147 -20.82 -1.08 14.58
N LEU A 148 -20.32 -1.80 15.58
CA LEU A 148 -18.95 -2.29 15.60
C LEU A 148 -18.71 -3.22 14.42
N LYS A 149 -19.63 -4.17 14.18
CA LYS A 149 -19.50 -5.09 13.06
C LYS A 149 -19.49 -4.40 11.69
N LYS A 150 -20.36 -3.40 11.50
CA LYS A 150 -20.36 -2.58 10.27
C LYS A 150 -19.06 -1.80 10.08
N TRP A 151 -18.53 -1.22 11.16
CA TRP A 151 -17.26 -0.49 11.09
C TRP A 151 -16.08 -1.43 10.80
N ILE A 152 -16.05 -2.63 11.40
CA ILE A 152 -15.05 -3.65 11.07
C ILE A 152 -15.14 -4.01 9.58
N LEU A 153 -16.34 -4.25 9.05
CA LEU A 153 -16.56 -4.53 7.64
C LEU A 153 -15.95 -3.43 6.75
N GLN A 154 -16.18 -2.15 7.08
CA GLN A 154 -15.62 -1.01 6.34
C GLN A 154 -14.08 -1.00 6.41
N VAL A 155 -13.48 -1.25 7.57
CA VAL A 155 -12.01 -1.33 7.72
C VAL A 155 -11.43 -2.45 6.84
N LEU A 156 -12.09 -3.62 6.79
CA LEU A 156 -11.64 -4.74 5.96
C LEU A 156 -11.77 -4.44 4.46
N GLN A 157 -12.83 -3.74 4.04
CA GLN A 157 -12.98 -3.28 2.65
C GLN A 157 -11.90 -2.27 2.24
N ASP A 158 -11.52 -1.37 3.15
CA ASP A 158 -10.43 -0.42 2.92
C ASP A 158 -9.07 -1.11 2.84
N LEU A 159 -8.82 -2.11 3.69
CA LEU A 159 -7.62 -2.95 3.64
C LEU A 159 -7.49 -3.67 2.29
N GLU A 160 -8.57 -4.27 1.79
CA GLU A 160 -8.61 -4.90 0.46
C GLU A 160 -8.33 -3.87 -0.65
N TYR A 161 -8.99 -2.72 -0.58
CA TYR A 161 -8.83 -1.67 -1.59
C TYR A 161 -7.39 -1.13 -1.63
N TRP A 162 -6.83 -0.73 -0.48
CA TRP A 162 -5.50 -0.13 -0.41
C TRP A 162 -4.38 -1.14 -0.67
N SER A 163 -4.55 -2.41 -0.31
CA SER A 163 -3.61 -3.47 -0.69
C SER A 163 -3.62 -3.75 -2.20
N SER A 164 -4.80 -3.70 -2.85
CA SER A 164 -4.92 -3.77 -4.31
C SER A 164 -4.25 -2.56 -5.00
N GLN A 165 -4.52 -1.34 -4.54
CA GLN A 165 -3.84 -0.13 -5.04
C GLN A 165 -2.32 -0.21 -4.84
N ALA A 166 -1.86 -0.79 -3.74
CA ALA A 166 -0.45 -1.01 -3.49
C ALA A 166 0.16 -1.96 -4.51
N ALA A 167 -0.49 -3.10 -4.76
CA ALA A 167 -0.02 -4.07 -5.74
C ALA A 167 0.08 -3.46 -7.15
N VAL A 168 -0.94 -2.72 -7.57
CA VAL A 168 -0.96 -2.04 -8.89
C VAL A 168 0.14 -0.97 -8.98
N THR A 169 0.23 -0.10 -7.97
CA THR A 169 1.21 0.99 -7.95
C THR A 169 2.64 0.46 -7.94
N LEU A 170 2.93 -0.55 -7.11
CA LEU A 170 4.27 -1.12 -6.99
C LEU A 170 4.70 -1.92 -8.23
N ARG A 171 3.76 -2.60 -8.92
CA ARG A 171 4.04 -3.30 -10.19
C ARG A 171 4.27 -2.34 -11.36
N SER A 172 3.61 -1.18 -11.34
CA SER A 172 3.76 -0.16 -12.39
C SER A 172 4.99 0.73 -12.20
N LEU A 173 5.76 0.52 -11.12
CA LEU A 173 7.03 1.20 -10.93
C LEU A 173 7.99 0.82 -12.06
N PRO A 174 8.53 1.80 -12.81
CA PRO A 174 9.60 1.49 -13.73
C PRO A 174 10.78 0.94 -12.91
N GLU A 175 11.40 -0.17 -13.35
CA GLU A 175 12.77 -0.51 -12.94
C GLU A 175 13.59 0.75 -13.18
N ARG A 176 13.91 1.48 -12.08
CA ARG A 176 14.37 2.86 -12.04
C ARG A 176 14.92 3.31 -13.39
N ALA A 177 14.09 4.03 -14.15
CA ALA A 177 14.28 4.36 -15.55
C ALA A 177 15.76 4.48 -15.90
N LYS A 178 16.24 3.66 -16.86
CA LYS A 178 17.55 3.79 -17.50
C LYS A 178 17.87 5.28 -17.55
N ALA A 179 18.77 5.71 -16.67
CA ALA A 179 19.09 7.12 -16.52
C ALA A 179 19.29 7.65 -17.93
N ALA A 180 18.44 8.61 -18.33
CA ALA A 180 18.44 9.18 -19.66
C ALA A 180 19.90 9.44 -20.04
N ARG A 181 20.45 8.58 -20.91
CA ARG A 181 21.73 8.85 -21.55
C ARG A 181 21.42 10.03 -22.44
N ARG A 182 21.56 11.24 -21.88
CA ARG A 182 21.80 12.45 -22.66
C ARG A 182 23.10 12.17 -23.40
N THR A 183 23.01 11.55 -24.57
CA THR A 183 24.06 11.57 -25.58
C THR A 183 24.11 12.98 -26.16
N GLY A 184 24.45 13.95 -25.32
CA GLY A 184 25.01 15.21 -25.77
C GLY A 184 26.49 14.99 -25.98
N ARG A 185 26.88 14.58 -27.19
CA ARG A 185 28.23 14.75 -27.78
C ARG A 185 28.24 14.16 -29.19
N GLY A 186 28.17 15.04 -30.18
CA GLY A 186 28.27 14.64 -31.59
C GLY A 186 28.05 15.73 -32.62
N ALA A 187 27.96 17.01 -32.24
CA ALA A 187 27.96 18.11 -33.21
C ALA A 187 29.33 18.81 -33.18
N ARG A 188 30.33 18.22 -33.81
CA ARG A 188 31.52 18.94 -34.29
C ARG A 188 31.55 18.84 -35.81
N ARG A 189 30.69 19.63 -36.45
CA ARG A 189 30.94 20.11 -37.81
C ARG A 189 32.10 21.10 -37.69
N LEU A 190 33.32 20.67 -37.96
CA LEU A 190 34.36 21.62 -38.41
C LEU A 190 34.56 21.41 -39.90
N ARG A 191 33.96 22.35 -40.64
CA ARG A 191 34.31 22.70 -42.01
C ARG A 191 35.82 22.82 -42.13
N GLY A 192 36.40 22.13 -43.10
CA GLY A 192 37.79 22.34 -43.48
C GLY A 192 38.09 21.68 -44.81
N ARG A 193 37.86 22.41 -45.91
CA ARG A 193 38.87 22.70 -46.97
C ARG A 193 38.19 23.24 -48.23
N LEU A 194 38.27 24.57 -48.36
CA LEU A 194 38.21 25.30 -49.61
C LEU A 194 39.37 26.31 -49.56
N ARG A 195 39.97 26.55 -50.73
CA ARG A 195 41.15 27.38 -51.06
C ARG A 195 42.44 26.54 -51.15
N ARG A 196 43.24 26.64 -52.22
CA ARG A 196 43.18 27.42 -53.47
C ARG A 196 44.11 26.71 -54.45
#